data_AF-A0A438H1Y1-F1
#
_entry.id   AF-A0A438H1Y1-F1
#
_cell.length_a   1.000
_cell.length_b   1.000
_cell.length_c   1.000
_cell.angle_alpha   90.00
_cell.angle_beta   90.00
_cell.angle_gamma   90.00
#
_symmetry.space_group_name_H-M   'P 1'
#
loop_
_entity.id
_entity.type
_entity.pdbx_description
1 polymer ?
#
loop_
_entity_poly.entity_id
_entity_poly.type
_entity_poly.pdbx_seq_one_letter_code
_entity_poly.pdbx_strand_id
1 'polypeptide(L)'
;MATSDWEDDWELCNDDGFVYKRKKRRLDALPVAPAPPLPDPQAEEDHRRERKKRALIKIKEKYQREIDHWEHLSNTLRAMEETAHQQQRRQQHEQASLSLPLADSPSSEFVCRTLVDELLLQAEAQEAIIHDVSNLCDVAEAMYNVQDEQLKQSFIDLPIWGSPRKLMASLCDE
;
A
#
# COMPACT_ATOMS: atom_id res chain seq x y z
N MET A 1 21.32 -54.51 25.77
CA MET A 1 22.07 -53.24 25.84
C MET A 1 21.72 -52.45 24.59
N ALA A 2 21.06 -51.31 24.75
CA ALA A 2 20.60 -50.46 23.66
C ALA A 2 21.70 -49.45 23.30
N THR A 3 22.11 -49.42 22.04
CA THR A 3 22.93 -48.34 21.48
C THR A 3 22.05 -47.50 20.59
N SER A 4 21.73 -46.30 21.07
CA SER A 4 20.99 -45.26 20.35
C SER A 4 21.79 -44.81 19.13
N ASP A 5 21.51 -45.41 17.98
CA ASP A 5 22.03 -44.98 16.69
C ASP A 5 21.03 -44.00 16.05
N TRP A 6 20.99 -42.78 16.59
CA TRP A 6 20.29 -41.65 15.98
C TRP A 6 21.32 -40.68 15.41
N GLU A 7 22.21 -41.17 14.54
CA GLU A 7 22.91 -40.27 13.63
C GLU A 7 21.85 -39.52 12.81
N ASP A 8 21.76 -38.24 13.14
CA ASP A 8 20.80 -37.27 12.65
C ASP A 8 21.12 -37.04 11.17
N ASP A 9 20.49 -37.85 10.32
CA ASP A 9 20.63 -37.89 8.87
C ASP A 9 20.08 -36.56 8.27
N TRP A 10 20.85 -35.48 8.35
CA TRP A 10 20.54 -34.17 7.77
C TRP A 10 21.18 -34.05 6.38
N GLU A 11 20.40 -33.63 5.40
CA GLU A 11 20.91 -33.29 4.07
C GLU A 11 21.03 -31.76 3.90
N LEU A 12 22.10 -31.32 3.26
CA LEU A 12 22.30 -29.92 2.87
C LEU A 12 21.50 -29.66 1.58
N CYS A 13 20.59 -28.71 1.62
CA CYS A 13 19.82 -28.23 0.46
C CYS A 13 20.25 -26.81 0.11
N ASN A 14 20.43 -26.54 -1.19
CA ASN A 14 20.73 -25.21 -1.70
C ASN A 14 19.53 -24.75 -2.55
N ASP A 15 18.77 -23.79 -2.03
CA ASP A 15 17.66 -23.16 -2.72
C ASP A 15 18.05 -21.71 -3.04
N ASP A 16 18.30 -21.42 -4.32
CA ASP A 16 18.61 -20.07 -4.83
C ASP A 16 19.77 -19.35 -4.07
N GLY A 17 20.81 -20.10 -3.67
CA GLY A 17 21.99 -19.58 -2.96
C GLY A 17 21.86 -19.57 -1.43
N PHE A 18 20.70 -19.97 -0.90
CA PHE A 18 20.50 -20.21 0.52
C PHE A 18 20.70 -21.69 0.84
N VAL A 19 21.71 -21.97 1.66
CA VAL A 19 22.07 -23.31 2.08
C VAL A 19 21.46 -23.58 3.46
N TYR A 20 20.57 -24.57 3.57
CA TYR A 20 19.97 -24.99 4.84
C TYR A 20 20.03 -26.51 5.02
N LYS A 21 19.95 -26.94 6.28
CA LYS A 21 19.90 -28.36 6.66
C LYS A 21 18.44 -28.78 6.76
N ARG A 22 18.05 -29.87 6.10
CA ARG A 22 16.73 -30.50 6.32
C ARG A 22 16.87 -31.97 6.69
N LYS A 23 15.93 -32.47 7.51
CA LYS A 23 15.96 -33.86 7.98
C LYS A 23 15.61 -34.78 6.81
N LYS A 24 16.48 -35.73 6.51
CA LYS A 24 16.28 -36.71 5.45
C LYS A 24 15.05 -37.55 5.78
N ARG A 25 14.08 -37.58 4.86
CA ARG A 25 12.87 -38.41 5.03
C ARG A 25 13.31 -39.88 4.91
N ARG A 26 13.22 -40.66 5.99
CA ARG A 26 13.34 -42.13 5.91
C ARG A 26 12.18 -42.65 5.07
N LEU A 27 12.47 -42.98 3.81
CA LEU A 27 11.63 -43.88 3.03
C LEU A 27 11.87 -45.27 3.62
N ASP A 28 11.06 -45.65 4.60
CA ASP A 28 11.06 -47.02 5.12
C ASP A 28 10.88 -48.00 3.95
N ALA A 29 11.68 -49.06 3.98
CA ALA A 29 11.75 -50.10 2.98
C ALA A 29 10.38 -50.75 2.73
N LEU A 30 9.70 -50.34 1.66
CA LEU A 30 8.66 -51.10 0.97
C LEU A 30 9.14 -51.32 -0.48
N PRO A 31 8.82 -52.47 -1.11
CA PRO A 31 9.39 -52.81 -2.40
C PRO A 31 8.93 -51.79 -3.45
N VAL A 32 9.92 -51.36 -4.22
CA VAL A 32 9.90 -50.32 -5.24
C VAL A 32 8.68 -50.45 -6.17
N ALA A 33 7.70 -49.57 -5.99
CA ALA A 33 6.99 -49.03 -7.14
C ALA A 33 7.93 -48.01 -7.80
N PRO A 34 8.08 -47.98 -9.14
CA PRO A 34 8.96 -47.02 -9.79
C PRO A 34 8.51 -45.62 -9.39
N ALA A 35 9.41 -44.89 -8.72
CA ALA A 35 9.19 -43.48 -8.43
C ALA A 35 8.83 -42.77 -9.75
N PRO A 36 7.80 -41.91 -9.77
CA PRO A 36 7.54 -41.11 -10.95
C PRO A 36 8.84 -40.38 -11.33
N PRO A 37 9.19 -40.31 -12.63
CA PRO A 37 10.42 -39.66 -13.06
C PRO A 37 10.49 -38.27 -12.43
N LEU A 38 11.60 -37.99 -11.75
CA LEU A 38 11.88 -36.68 -11.18
C LEU A 38 11.66 -35.64 -12.29
N PRO A 39 10.74 -34.66 -12.10
CA PRO A 39 10.56 -33.61 -13.08
C PRO A 39 11.90 -32.96 -13.38
N ASP A 40 12.19 -32.74 -14.65
CA ASP A 40 13.41 -32.07 -15.08
C ASP A 40 13.53 -30.72 -14.35
N PRO A 41 14.59 -30.49 -13.55
CA PRO A 41 14.78 -29.24 -12.81
C PRO A 41 14.68 -28.00 -13.71
N GLN A 42 15.07 -28.10 -14.98
CA GLN A 42 14.94 -26.99 -15.93
C GLN A 42 13.49 -26.72 -16.33
N ALA A 43 12.69 -27.78 -16.53
CA ALA A 43 11.27 -27.65 -16.87
C ALA A 43 10.46 -27.04 -15.71
N GLU A 44 10.78 -27.39 -14.46
CA GLU A 44 10.16 -26.76 -13.29
C GLU A 44 10.53 -25.27 -13.17
N GLU A 45 11.79 -24.92 -13.45
CA GLU A 45 12.23 -23.54 -13.43
C GLU A 45 11.55 -22.69 -14.50
N ASP A 46 11.40 -23.22 -15.72
CA ASP A 46 10.70 -22.52 -16.80
C ASP A 46 9.21 -22.36 -16.49
N HIS A 47 8.56 -23.38 -15.89
CA HIS A 47 7.19 -23.25 -15.39
C HIS A 47 7.07 -22.21 -14.28
N ARG A 48 8.08 -22.06 -13.41
CA ARG A 48 8.12 -21.00 -12.38
C ARG A 48 8.23 -19.61 -13.02
N ARG A 49 9.14 -19.45 -13.99
CA ARG A 49 9.33 -18.19 -14.74
C ARG A 49 8.06 -17.79 -15.50
N GLU A 50 7.41 -18.75 -16.15
CA GLU A 50 6.18 -18.51 -16.91
C GLU A 50 5.02 -18.09 -16.00
N ARG A 51 4.88 -18.71 -14.82
CA ARG A 51 3.89 -18.28 -13.81
C ARG A 51 4.15 -16.85 -13.34
N LYS A 52 5.41 -16.50 -13.06
CA LYS A 52 5.79 -15.13 -12.66
C LYS A 52 5.49 -14.12 -13.77
N LYS A 53 5.84 -14.43 -15.02
CA LYS A 53 5.57 -13.59 -16.19
C LYS A 53 4.07 -13.32 -16.35
N ARG A 54 3.24 -14.36 -16.26
CA ARG A 54 1.77 -14.23 -16.32
C ARG A 54 1.20 -13.37 -15.20
N ALA A 55 1.70 -13.54 -13.97
CA ALA A 55 1.28 -12.71 -12.84
C ALA A 55 1.64 -11.23 -13.07
N LEU A 56 2.86 -10.94 -13.52
CA LEU A 56 3.30 -9.58 -13.83
C LEU A 56 2.48 -8.93 -14.95
N ILE A 57 2.17 -9.67 -16.01
CA ILE A 57 1.33 -9.19 -17.11
C ILE A 57 -0.07 -8.83 -16.59
N LYS A 58 -0.70 -9.70 -15.79
CA LYS A 58 -2.02 -9.41 -15.18
C LYS A 58 -2.00 -8.16 -14.32
N ILE A 59 -0.94 -7.97 -13.52
CA ILE A 59 -0.77 -6.79 -12.68
C ILE A 59 -0.63 -5.55 -13.56
N LYS A 60 0.21 -5.60 -14.59
CA LYS A 60 0.37 -4.51 -15.57
C LYS A 60 -0.97 -4.15 -16.22
N GLU A 61 -1.72 -5.13 -16.71
CA GLU A 61 -3.03 -4.92 -17.34
C GLU A 61 -4.07 -4.35 -16.38
N LYS A 62 -4.00 -4.71 -15.09
CA LYS A 62 -4.87 -4.13 -14.06
C LYS A 62 -4.56 -2.65 -13.88
N TYR A 63 -3.30 -2.31 -13.63
CA TYR A 63 -2.91 -0.91 -13.42
C TYR A 63 -3.08 -0.05 -14.66
N GLN A 64 -2.86 -0.60 -15.86
CA GLN A 64 -3.11 0.13 -17.10
C GLN A 64 -4.58 0.52 -17.22
N ARG A 65 -5.52 -0.41 -16.98
CA ARG A 65 -6.96 -0.10 -17.02
C ARG A 65 -7.36 0.94 -15.98
N GLU A 66 -6.74 0.88 -14.81
CA GLU A 66 -6.99 1.85 -13.74
C GLU A 66 -6.49 3.24 -14.14
N ILE A 67 -5.28 3.36 -14.70
CA ILE A 67 -4.73 4.60 -15.25
C ILE A 67 -5.66 5.16 -16.34
N ASP A 68 -6.06 4.33 -17.31
CA ASP A 68 -6.94 4.76 -18.41
C ASP A 68 -8.28 5.29 -17.86
N HIS A 69 -8.80 4.67 -16.79
CA HIS A 69 -10.02 5.12 -16.12
C HIS A 69 -9.83 6.47 -15.41
N TRP A 70 -8.73 6.64 -14.67
CA TRP A 70 -8.41 7.91 -14.02
C TRP A 70 -8.18 9.04 -15.02
N GLU A 71 -7.51 8.76 -16.14
CA GLU A 71 -7.33 9.72 -17.23
C GLU A 71 -8.68 10.12 -17.84
N HIS A 72 -9.57 9.15 -18.07
CA HIS A 72 -10.91 9.44 -18.58
C HIS A 72 -11.69 10.37 -17.63
N LEU A 73 -11.75 10.03 -16.34
CA LEU A 73 -12.44 10.85 -15.33
C LEU A 73 -11.83 12.26 -15.24
N SER A 74 -10.50 12.37 -15.22
CA SER A 74 -9.80 13.65 -15.20
C SER A 74 -10.16 14.51 -16.42
N ASN A 75 -10.20 13.91 -17.61
CA ASN A 75 -10.56 14.63 -18.84
C ASN A 75 -12.02 15.07 -18.82
N THR A 76 -12.94 14.24 -18.31
CA THR A 76 -14.35 14.61 -18.16
C THR A 76 -14.53 15.77 -17.20
N LEU A 77 -13.86 15.75 -16.03
CA LEU A 77 -13.93 16.84 -15.06
C LEU A 77 -13.40 18.16 -15.65
N ARG A 78 -12.26 18.09 -16.35
CA ARG A 78 -11.70 19.27 -17.04
C ARG A 78 -12.66 19.81 -18.10
N ALA A 79 -13.26 18.95 -18.90
CA ALA A 79 -14.26 19.37 -19.89
C ALA A 79 -15.48 20.04 -19.23
N MET A 80 -15.96 19.50 -18.10
CA MET A 80 -17.05 20.11 -17.35
C MET A 80 -16.69 21.51 -16.83
N GLU A 81 -15.51 21.66 -16.23
CA GLU A 81 -14.97 22.94 -15.76
C GLU A 81 -14.86 23.96 -16.90
N GLU A 82 -14.31 23.57 -18.06
CA GLU A 82 -14.24 24.42 -19.24
C GLU A 82 -15.63 24.87 -19.72
N THR A 83 -16.62 23.97 -19.71
CA THR A 83 -18.00 24.33 -20.10
C THR A 83 -18.65 25.27 -19.10
N ALA A 84 -18.42 25.08 -17.80
CA ALA A 84 -18.93 25.96 -16.75
C ALA A 84 -18.32 27.37 -16.88
N HIS A 85 -17.00 27.48 -17.06
CA HIS A 85 -16.34 28.76 -17.30
C HIS A 85 -16.81 29.45 -18.59
N GLN A 86 -17.06 28.70 -19.66
CA GLN A 86 -17.62 29.26 -20.90
C GLN A 86 -19.04 29.80 -20.69
N GLN A 87 -19.90 29.10 -19.94
CA GLN A 87 -21.23 29.58 -19.60
C GLN A 87 -21.19 30.85 -18.74
N GLN A 88 -20.33 30.89 -17.72
CA GLN A 88 -20.16 32.07 -16.88
C GLN A 88 -19.68 33.29 -17.69
N ARG A 89 -18.73 33.11 -18.61
CA ARG A 89 -18.28 34.20 -19.50
C ARG A 89 -19.39 34.67 -20.44
N ARG A 90 -20.22 33.77 -20.97
CA ARG A 90 -21.38 34.16 -21.80
C ARG A 90 -22.40 34.97 -20.99
N GLN A 91 -22.73 34.55 -19.78
CA GLN A 91 -23.65 35.27 -18.91
C GLN A 91 -23.12 36.67 -18.53
N GLN A 92 -21.82 36.80 -18.27
CA GLN A 92 -21.20 38.11 -18.02
C GLN A 92 -21.25 39.02 -19.26
N HIS A 93 -21.07 38.47 -20.47
CA HIS A 93 -21.14 39.25 -21.71
C HIS A 93 -22.57 39.68 -22.07
N GLU A 94 -23.56 38.82 -21.82
CA GLU A 94 -24.99 39.14 -21.97
C GLU A 94 -25.47 40.17 -20.95
N GLN A 95 -25.01 40.11 -19.70
CA GLN A 95 -25.28 41.15 -18.69
C GLN A 95 -24.59 42.48 -19.03
N ALA A 96 -23.36 42.45 -19.54
CA ALA A 96 -22.64 43.65 -19.96
C ALA A 96 -23.25 44.31 -21.21
N SER A 97 -23.89 43.55 -22.10
CA SER A 97 -24.53 44.09 -23.31
C SER A 97 -25.94 44.65 -23.09
N LEU A 98 -26.61 44.28 -21.99
CA LEU A 98 -27.86 44.91 -21.51
C LEU A 98 -27.62 46.09 -20.54
N SER A 99 -26.38 46.26 -20.06
CA SER A 99 -26.00 47.32 -19.12
C SER A 99 -25.19 48.41 -19.83
N LEU A 100 -25.87 49.40 -20.43
CA LEU A 100 -25.23 50.70 -20.66
C LEU A 100 -24.77 51.27 -19.31
N PRO A 101 -23.50 51.66 -19.12
CA PRO A 101 -23.05 52.12 -17.81
C PRO A 101 -23.55 53.54 -17.56
N LEU A 102 -24.56 53.65 -16.68
CA LEU A 102 -24.66 54.82 -15.82
C LEU A 102 -23.53 54.68 -14.81
N ALA A 103 -22.60 55.64 -14.85
CA ALA A 103 -21.41 55.66 -14.03
C ALA A 103 -21.76 55.60 -12.54
N ASP A 104 -21.46 54.47 -11.90
CA ASP A 104 -21.20 54.42 -10.46
C ASP A 104 -19.96 53.55 -10.26
N SER A 105 -18.91 54.21 -9.78
CA SER A 105 -17.64 53.58 -9.42
C SER A 105 -17.92 52.55 -8.31
N PRO A 106 -17.58 51.26 -8.46
CA PRO A 106 -17.74 50.32 -7.38
C PRO A 106 -16.86 50.78 -6.22
N SER A 107 -17.48 51.04 -5.06
CA SER A 107 -16.78 51.41 -3.84
C SER A 107 -15.70 50.37 -3.52
N SER A 108 -14.47 50.83 -3.29
CA SER A 108 -13.31 50.00 -2.95
C SER A 108 -13.58 49.02 -1.80
N GLU A 109 -14.51 49.35 -0.90
CA GLU A 109 -14.91 48.48 0.21
C GLU A 109 -15.62 47.20 -0.23
N PHE A 110 -16.39 47.25 -1.32
CA PHE A 110 -17.16 46.09 -1.79
C PHE A 110 -16.24 45.02 -2.39
N VAL A 111 -15.25 45.46 -3.16
CA VAL A 111 -14.21 44.59 -3.75
C VAL A 111 -13.31 44.00 -2.66
N CYS A 112 -12.94 44.78 -1.64
CA CYS A 112 -12.19 44.28 -0.49
C CYS A 112 -12.98 43.23 0.30
N ARG A 113 -14.29 43.44 0.51
CA ARG A 113 -15.12 42.49 1.25
C ARG A 113 -15.26 41.16 0.51
N THR A 114 -15.52 41.18 -0.80
CA THR A 114 -15.59 39.95 -1.61
C THR A 114 -14.26 39.19 -1.64
N LEU A 115 -13.13 39.90 -1.68
CA LEU A 115 -11.81 39.27 -1.63
C LEU A 115 -11.53 38.62 -0.28
N VAL A 116 -11.93 39.27 0.82
CA VAL A 116 -11.78 38.71 2.17
C VAL A 116 -12.66 37.46 2.33
N ASP A 117 -13.89 37.50 1.84
CA ASP A 117 -14.80 36.35 1.89
C ASP A 117 -14.25 35.17 1.05
N GLU A 118 -13.66 35.44 -0.12
CA GLU A 118 -13.01 34.42 -0.97
C GLU A 118 -11.78 33.81 -0.29
N LEU A 119 -10.91 34.65 0.31
CA LEU A 119 -9.74 34.19 1.05
C LEU A 119 -10.12 33.38 2.29
N LEU A 120 -11.20 33.74 2.97
CA LEU A 120 -11.74 32.99 4.11
C LEU A 120 -12.22 31.61 3.65
N LEU A 121 -12.96 31.55 2.54
CA LEU A 121 -13.43 30.29 1.96
C LEU A 121 -12.27 29.38 1.57
N GLN A 122 -11.20 29.96 1.02
CA GLN A 122 -9.97 29.23 0.70
C GLN A 122 -9.27 28.71 1.95
N ALA A 123 -9.19 29.51 3.02
CA ALA A 123 -8.58 29.11 4.28
C ALA A 123 -9.36 27.97 4.96
N GLU A 124 -10.70 28.03 4.97
CA GLU A 124 -11.57 26.97 5.50
C GLU A 124 -11.42 25.67 4.69
N ALA A 125 -11.33 25.76 3.36
CA ALA A 125 -11.07 24.59 2.52
C ALA A 125 -9.69 23.98 2.79
N GLN A 126 -8.66 24.81 2.99
CA GLN A 126 -7.32 24.33 3.34
C GLN A 126 -7.29 23.69 4.73
N GLU A 127 -8.00 24.25 5.70
CA GLU A 127 -8.15 23.67 7.05
C GLU A 127 -8.76 22.28 6.99
N ALA A 128 -9.84 22.10 6.21
CA ALA A 128 -10.47 20.80 6.03
C ALA A 128 -9.49 19.77 5.44
N ILE A 129 -8.72 20.14 4.42
CA ILE A 129 -7.72 19.26 3.81
C ILE A 129 -6.62 18.90 4.82
N ILE A 130 -6.10 19.87 5.57
CA ILE A 130 -5.07 19.63 6.58
C ILE A 130 -5.59 18.67 7.65
N HIS A 131 -6.81 18.89 8.13
CA HIS A 131 -7.45 18.04 9.11
C HIS A 131 -7.63 16.61 8.60
N ASP A 132 -8.08 16.43 7.35
CA ASP A 132 -8.23 15.10 6.75
C ASP A 132 -6.89 14.37 6.61
N VAL A 133 -5.82 15.07 6.21
CA VAL A 133 -4.48 14.50 6.13
C VAL A 133 -3.94 14.14 7.51
N SER A 134 -4.14 15.00 8.52
CA SER A 134 -3.77 14.72 9.91
C SER A 134 -4.47 13.47 10.43
N ASN A 135 -5.78 13.33 10.20
CA ASN A 135 -6.52 12.13 10.61
C ASN A 135 -5.99 10.87 9.92
N LEU A 136 -5.61 10.95 8.64
CA LEU A 136 -5.02 9.82 7.94
C LEU A 136 -3.68 9.40 8.53
N CYS A 137 -2.85 10.37 8.92
CA CYS A 137 -1.59 10.12 9.63
C CYS A 137 -1.84 9.45 10.98
N ASP A 138 -2.79 9.95 11.77
CA ASP A 138 -3.13 9.37 13.08
C ASP A 138 -3.61 7.92 12.95
N VAL A 139 -4.44 7.63 11.93
CA VAL A 139 -4.90 6.26 11.64
C VAL A 139 -3.74 5.37 11.22
N ALA A 140 -2.84 5.86 10.36
CA ALA A 140 -1.67 5.10 9.92
C ALA A 140 -0.72 4.79 11.08
N GLU A 141 -0.48 5.77 11.96
CA GLU A 141 0.34 5.60 13.16
C GLU A 141 -0.30 4.61 14.13
N ALA A 142 -1.61 4.70 14.36
CA ALA A 142 -2.34 3.74 15.21
C ALA A 142 -2.24 2.31 14.66
N MET A 143 -2.42 2.12 13.35
CA MET A 143 -2.28 0.79 12.71
C MET A 143 -0.86 0.23 12.85
N TYR A 144 0.15 1.07 12.66
CA TYR A 144 1.56 0.67 12.80
C TYR A 144 1.88 0.29 14.24
N ASN A 145 1.49 1.12 15.21
CA ASN A 145 1.71 0.85 16.64
C ASN A 145 1.07 -0.47 17.07
N VAL A 146 -0.14 -0.77 16.60
CA VAL A 146 -0.81 -2.06 16.90
C VAL A 146 -0.01 -3.24 16.34
N GLN A 147 0.46 -3.15 15.09
CA GLN A 147 1.26 -4.23 14.49
C GLN A 147 2.62 -4.40 15.17
N ASP A 148 3.30 -3.29 15.48
CA ASP A 148 4.60 -3.30 16.14
C ASP A 148 4.50 -3.90 17.54
N GLU A 149 3.50 -3.51 18.33
CA GLU A 149 3.25 -4.10 19.65
C GLU A 149 2.85 -5.58 19.55
N GLN A 150 2.05 -5.99 18.56
CA GLN A 150 1.76 -7.41 18.32
C GLN A 150 3.02 -8.21 17.98
N LEU A 151 3.90 -7.65 17.14
CA LEU A 151 5.14 -8.28 16.75
C LEU A 151 6.08 -8.41 17.97
N LYS A 152 6.28 -7.33 18.73
CA LYS A 152 7.04 -7.36 20.00
C LYS A 152 6.48 -8.41 20.95
N GLN A 153 5.16 -8.46 21.12
CA GLN A 153 4.51 -9.41 22.01
C GLN A 153 4.70 -10.86 21.54
N SER A 154 4.73 -11.12 20.24
CA SER A 154 5.02 -12.45 19.70
C SER A 154 6.41 -12.97 20.07
N PHE A 155 7.41 -12.08 20.17
CA PHE A 155 8.76 -12.43 20.62
C PHE A 155 8.83 -12.65 22.14
N ILE A 156 8.06 -11.90 22.91
CA ILE A 156 7.96 -12.04 24.37
C ILE A 156 7.23 -13.34 24.74
N ASP A 157 6.22 -13.76 23.99
CA ASP A 157 5.42 -14.95 24.34
C ASP A 157 6.04 -16.28 23.86
N LEU A 158 7.26 -16.24 23.30
CA LEU A 158 7.97 -17.45 22.90
C LEU A 158 8.29 -18.34 24.12
N PRO A 159 7.96 -19.65 24.08
CA PRO A 159 8.06 -20.55 25.23
C PRO A 159 9.51 -20.81 25.69
N ILE A 160 10.49 -20.45 24.87
CA ILE A 160 11.92 -20.58 25.18
C ILE A 160 12.38 -19.63 26.30
N TRP A 161 11.67 -18.52 26.54
CA TRP A 161 12.12 -17.48 27.47
C TRP A 161 11.62 -17.66 28.90
N GLY A 162 10.67 -18.57 29.16
CA GLY A 162 10.02 -18.71 30.46
C GLY A 162 9.27 -17.45 30.87
N SER A 163 9.91 -16.55 31.63
CA SER A 163 9.38 -15.20 31.96
C SER A 163 10.30 -14.10 31.43
N PRO A 164 10.24 -13.79 30.12
CA PRO A 164 11.12 -12.79 29.50
C PRO A 164 11.01 -11.41 30.15
N ARG A 165 9.83 -11.03 30.63
CA ARG A 165 9.63 -9.75 31.35
C ARG A 165 10.45 -9.67 32.65
N LYS A 166 10.60 -10.77 33.39
CA LYS A 166 11.46 -10.82 34.58
C LYS A 166 12.95 -10.81 34.21
N LEU A 167 13.30 -11.46 33.11
CA LEU A 167 14.67 -11.49 32.61
C LEU A 167 15.12 -10.09 32.15
N MET A 168 14.28 -9.37 31.42
CA MET A 168 14.55 -7.98 31.02
C MET A 168 14.64 -7.05 32.24
N ALA A 169 13.74 -7.17 33.22
CA ALA A 169 13.82 -6.37 34.45
C ALA A 169 15.14 -6.61 35.22
N SER A 170 15.56 -7.87 35.36
CA SER A 170 16.83 -8.21 36.02
C SER A 170 18.09 -7.71 35.29
N LEU A 171 18.01 -7.44 33.98
CA LEU A 171 19.12 -6.92 33.18
C LEU A 171 19.15 -5.38 33.14
N CYS A 172 18.02 -4.72 33.43
CA CYS A 172 17.91 -3.26 33.45
C CYS A 172 18.06 -2.65 34.86
N ASP A 173 17.95 -3.46 35.91
CA ASP A 173 18.30 -3.05 37.28
C ASP A 173 19.83 -3.14 37.48
N GLU A 174 20.57 -2.17 36.93
CA GLU A 174 21.95 -1.83 37.29
C GLU A 174 22.13 -0.31 37.45
#